data_AF-A0A2P6SMJ5-F1
#
_entry.id   AF-A0A2P6SMJ5-F1
#
_cell.length_a   1.000
_cell.length_b   1.000
_cell.length_c   1.000
_cell.angle_alpha   90.00
_cell.angle_beta   90.00
_cell.angle_gamma   90.00
#
_symmetry.space_group_name_H-M   'P 1'
#
loop_
_entity.id
_entity.type
_entity.pdbx_description
1 polymer ?
#
loop_
_entity_poly.entity_id
_entity_poly.type
_entity_poly.pdbx_seq_one_letter_code
_entity_poly.pdbx_strand_id
1 'polypeptide(L)' 'MGRMKFLWGDDAEEFRPERWLDHKGLFEQESPFKFTAFQAGPRICLGKEFAYRQMKIFSAILLGNYIFKMSAEVSGKL' A
#
# COMPACT_ATOMS: atom_id res chain seq x y z
N MET A 1 8.67 -3.59 10.81
CA MET A 1 7.24 -3.62 11.16
C MET A 1 6.34 -4.03 10.00
N GLY A 2 6.46 -3.45 8.80
CA GLY A 2 5.50 -3.66 7.70
C GLY A 2 5.27 -5.08 7.16
N ARG A 3 6.04 -6.09 7.60
CA ARG A 3 5.83 -7.53 7.27
C ARG A 3 5.90 -8.44 8.50
N MET A 4 5.83 -7.87 9.71
CA MET A 4 5.91 -8.68 10.94
C MET A 4 4.59 -9.39 11.18
N LYS A 5 4.59 -10.73 11.17
CA LYS A 5 3.38 -11.54 11.42
C LYS A 5 2.66 -11.21 12.72
N PHE A 6 3.40 -10.89 13.78
CA PHE A 6 2.82 -10.45 15.06
C PHE A 6 1.92 -9.21 14.94
N LEU A 7 2.19 -8.30 13.99
CA LEU A 7 1.39 -7.08 13.79
C LEU A 7 0.33 -7.22 12.69
N TRP A 8 0.62 -8.04 11.68
CA TRP A 8 -0.15 -8.08 10.44
C TRP A 8 -0.89 -9.41 10.21
N GLY A 9 -0.67 -10.42 11.05
CA GLY A 9 -1.19 -11.77 10.87
C GLY A 9 -0.30 -12.64 9.98
N ASP A 10 -0.72 -13.88 9.74
CA ASP A 10 0.04 -14.83 8.92
C ASP A 10 0.13 -14.42 7.45
N ASP A 11 -0.85 -13.63 6.98
CA ASP A 11 -0.95 -13.06 5.63
C ASP A 11 -0.09 -11.79 5.43
N ALA A 12 0.87 -11.51 6.33
CA ALA A 12 1.70 -10.30 6.31
C ALA A 12 2.54 -10.10 5.03
N GLU A 13 2.78 -11.17 4.27
CA GLU A 13 3.53 -11.13 3.01
C GLU A 13 2.63 -11.08 1.77
N GLU A 14 1.32 -11.24 1.95
CA GLU A 14 0.36 -11.24 0.86
C GLU A 14 -0.01 -9.80 0.44
N PHE A 15 -0.12 -9.59 -0.86
CA PHE A 15 -0.68 -8.35 -1.40
C PHE A 15 -2.21 -8.38 -1.26
N ARG A 16 -2.71 -7.81 -0.16
CA ARG A 16 -4.14 -7.79 0.19
C ARG A 16 -4.67 -6.37 0.38
N PRO A 17 -5.13 -5.69 -0.69
CA PRO A 17 -5.67 -4.32 -0.62
C PRO A 17 -6.87 -4.15 0.32
N GLU A 18 -7.66 -5.21 0.50
CA GLU A 18 -8.87 -5.22 1.35
C GLU A 18 -8.52 -5.03 2.83
N ARG A 19 -7.26 -5.24 3.22
CA ARG A 19 -6.76 -4.99 4.58
C ARG A 19 -6.96 -3.54 5.04
N TRP A 20 -7.02 -2.60 4.09
CA TRP A 20 -7.16 -1.16 4.36
C TRP A 20 -8.61 -0.69 4.36
N LEU A 21 -9.57 -1.61 4.32
CA LEU A 21 -11.00 -1.31 4.24
C LEU A 21 -11.72 -1.77 5.51
N ASP A 22 -12.70 -0.97 5.95
CA ASP A 22 -13.62 -1.34 7.02
C ASP A 22 -14.68 -2.36 6.54
N HIS A 23 -15.55 -2.79 7.45
CA HIS A 23 -16.65 -3.72 7.14
C HIS A 23 -17.67 -3.20 6.10
N LYS A 24 -17.64 -1.91 5.77
CA LYS A 24 -18.48 -1.27 4.74
C LYS A 24 -17.72 -1.08 3.43
N GLY A 25 -16.45 -1.50 3.35
CA GLY A 25 -15.59 -1.30 2.20
C GLY A 25 -15.03 0.12 2.07
N LEU A 26 -15.11 0.94 3.13
CA LEU A 26 -14.55 2.28 3.16
C LEU A 26 -13.09 2.23 3.62
N PHE A 27 -12.25 3.09 3.04
CA PHE A 27 -10.85 3.18 3.44
C PHE A 27 -10.72 3.60 4.91
N GLU A 28 -10.01 2.79 5.69
CA GLU A 28 -9.66 3.06 7.07
C GLU A 28 -8.13 3.21 7.18
N GLN A 29 -7.68 4.39 7.60
CA GLN A 29 -6.26 4.67 7.71
C GLN A 29 -5.67 3.95 8.93
N GLU A 30 -4.68 3.09 8.69
CA GLU A 30 -3.91 2.47 9.76
C GLU A 30 -3.00 3.47 10.48
N SER A 31 -2.70 3.18 11.75
CA SER A 31 -1.77 3.96 12.55
C SER A 31 -0.39 4.06 11.87
N PRO A 32 0.21 5.26 11.76
CA PRO A 32 1.58 5.44 11.25
C PRO A 32 2.63 4.68 12.07
N PHE A 33 2.34 4.38 13.33
CA PHE A 33 3.23 3.57 14.17
C PHE A 33 3.17 2.08 13.83
N LYS A 34 2.06 1.58 13.27
CA LYS A 34 1.93 0.21 12.78
C LYS A 34 2.38 0.10 11.32
N PHE A 35 1.94 1.04 10.47
CA PHE A 35 2.37 1.19 9.08
C PHE A 35 3.37 2.34 8.90
N THR A 36 4.64 2.05 9.18
CA THR A 36 5.71 3.06 9.28
C THR A 36 6.37 3.42 7.94
N ALA A 37 5.65 3.33 6.80
CA ALA A 37 6.22 3.58 5.47
C ALA A 37 6.80 5.00 5.31
N PHE A 38 6.21 5.97 6.01
CA PHE A 38 6.67 7.36 6.07
C PHE A 38 7.18 7.78 7.46
N GLN A 39 7.50 6.79 8.33
CA GLN A 39 7.72 6.98 9.77
C GLN A 39 6.48 7.56 10.49
N ALA A 40 6.64 7.97 11.76
CA ALA A 40 5.59 8.49 12.61
C ALA A 40 6.10 9.61 13.53
N GLY A 41 5.17 10.33 14.17
CA GLY A 41 5.49 11.38 15.15
C GLY A 41 6.10 12.65 14.54
N PRO A 42 6.80 13.47 15.35
CA PRO A 42 7.36 14.76 14.91
C PRO A 42 8.41 14.68 13.78
N ARG A 43 8.92 13.48 13.50
CA ARG A 43 9.91 13.20 12.44
C ARG A 43 9.31 12.43 11.26
N ILE A 44 7.98 12.43 11.13
CA ILE A 44 7.29 11.88 9.96
C ILE A 44 7.82 12.54 8.68
N CYS A 45 7.89 11.77 7.59
CA CYS A 45 8.36 12.28 6.31
C CYS A 45 7.51 13.49 5.87
N LEU A 46 8.16 14.65 5.70
CA LEU A 46 7.53 15.88 5.23
C LEU A 46 6.89 15.71 3.84
N GLY A 47 7.41 14.78 3.02
CA GLY A 47 6.92 14.49 1.67
C GLY A 47 5.74 13.52 1.61
N LYS A 48 5.22 13.01 2.74
CA LYS A 48 4.16 11.98 2.77
C LYS A 48 2.94 12.36 1.92
N GLU A 49 2.38 13.53 2.14
CA GLU A 49 1.16 13.97 1.46
C GLU A 49 1.38 14.23 -0.04
N PHE A 50 2.58 14.73 -0.38
CA PHE A 50 2.98 14.92 -1.76
C PHE A 50 3.15 13.58 -2.50
N ALA A 51 3.80 12.60 -1.87
CA ALA A 51 3.97 11.26 -2.41
C ALA A 51 2.61 10.59 -2.68
N TYR A 52 1.68 10.64 -1.71
CA TYR A 52 0.33 10.10 -1.93
C TYR A 52 -0.42 10.80 -3.06
N ARG A 53 -0.28 12.13 -3.19
CA ARG A 53 -0.90 12.88 -4.29
C ARG A 53 -0.35 12.44 -5.63
N GLN A 54 0.97 12.35 -5.77
CA GLN A 54 1.61 11.91 -7.02
C GLN A 54 1.23 10.48 -7.37
N MET A 55 1.24 9.55 -6.41
CA MET A 55 0.82 8.16 -6.62
C MET A 55 -0.61 8.09 -7.13
N LYS A 56 -1.55 8.82 -6.51
CA LYS A 56 -2.96 8.82 -6.93
C LYS A 56 -3.14 9.35 -8.34
N ILE A 57 -2.48 10.46 -8.69
CA ILE A 57 -2.54 11.05 -10.04
C ILE A 57 -2.00 10.03 -11.06
N PHE A 58 -0.84 9.46 -10.79
CA PHE A 58 -0.20 8.51 -11.70
C PHE A 58 -1.04 7.24 -11.87
N SER A 59 -1.54 6.66 -10.77
CA SER A 59 -2.44 5.50 -10.80
C SER A 59 -3.74 5.80 -11.57
N ALA A 60 -4.34 6.98 -11.38
CA ALA A 60 -5.56 7.35 -12.11
C ALA A 60 -5.31 7.44 -13.62
N ILE A 61 -4.19 8.01 -14.05
CA ILE A 61 -3.80 8.07 -15.46
C ILE A 61 -3.54 6.67 -16.01
N LEU A 62 -2.77 5.86 -15.28
CA LEU A 62 -2.42 4.51 -15.71
C LEU A 62 -3.65 3.60 -15.85
N LEU A 63 -4.47 3.54 -14.80
CA LEU A 63 -5.67 2.69 -14.79
C LEU A 63 -6.78 3.19 -15.72
N GLY A 64 -6.84 4.51 -15.97
CA GLY A 64 -7.83 5.09 -16.87
C GLY A 64 -7.50 4.94 -18.35
N ASN A 65 -6.22 4.83 -18.73
CA ASN A 65 -5.79 4.83 -20.13
C ASN A 65 -5.18 3.52 -20.61
N TYR A 66 -4.87 2.58 -19.72
CA TYR A 66 -4.18 1.33 -20.07
C TYR A 66 -4.80 0.10 -19.39
N ILE A 67 -4.68 -1.04 -20.06
CA ILE A 67 -4.98 -2.36 -19.49
C ILE A 67 -3.66 -3.11 -19.30
N PHE A 68 -3.34 -3.43 -18.05
CA PHE A 68 -2.12 -4.13 -17.70
C PHE A 68 -2.26 -5.64 -17.94
N LYS A 69 -1.23 -6.24 -18.51
CA LYS A 69 -1.05 -7.69 -18.60
C LYS A 69 0.35 -8.03 -18.16
N MET A 70 0.51 -9.15 -17.46
CA MET A 70 1.83 -9.63 -17.10
C MET A 70 2.57 -10.06 -18.37
N SER A 71 3.84 -9.66 -18.50
CA SER A 71 4.69 -10.19 -19.56
C SER A 71 4.93 -11.67 -19.31
N ALA A 72 5.03 -12.48 -20.37
CA ALA A 72 5.11 -13.95 -20.28
C ALA A 72 6.41 -14.48 -19.66
N GLU A 73 7.27 -13.62 -19.12
CA GLU A 73 8.52 -13.98 -18.45
C GLU A 73 8.52 -13.38 -17.04
N VAL A 74 8.86 -14.22 -16.07
CA VAL A 74 8.87 -13.98 -14.61
C VAL A 74 7.57 -14.36 -13.86
N SER A 75 7.09 -15.58 -14.08
CA SER A 75 6.32 -16.33 -13.07
C SER A 75 7.23 -17.40 -12.48
N GLY A 76 7.83 -17.18 -11.30
CA GLY A 76 8.44 -18.31 -10.57
C GLY A 76 9.67 -18.05 -9.70
N LYS A 77 9.94 -16.83 -9.23
CA LYS A 77 10.86 -16.63 -8.10
C LYS A 77 10.34 -15.53 -7.16
N LEU A 78 9.29 -15.89 -6.41
CA LEU A 78 9.07 -15.40 -5.06
C LEU A 78 9.06 -16.62 -4.15
#